data_AF-A0A848NMV1-F1
#
_entry.id   AF-A0A848NMV1-F1
#
_cell.length_a   1.000
_cell.length_b   1.000
_cell.length_c   1.000
_cell.angle_alpha   90.00
_cell.angle_beta   90.00
_cell.angle_gamma   90.00
#
_symmetry.space_group_name_H-M   'P 1'
#
loop_
_entity.id
_entity.type
_entity.pdbx_description
1 polymer ?
#
loop_
_entity_poly.entity_id
_entity_poly.type
_entity_poly.pdbx_seq_one_letter_code
_entity_poly.pdbx_strand_id
1 'polypeptide(L)'
;MPSSIFRPHIPSLGALAMALLSLPGAQADAAQRTVYKGTLQGAGEVVLELDDAAGADGVVSGRYFYPRSGVDIPLRGTGEVLYEPKPNPARPPASDTATIDAADRAASWQGTRDEKGYRGQWTDARTGKQRRFDLQRVAGYDTAQLERDRAKARATQVDLGDIDLKAGMDATRAPYETLKLAGHAKPVGKEAGSAAVAYRMWVDPRTRFAYPRLSRHPDPQVMRRVNDLLEQRHWRKSLGALECMASAYTSTNPGAGTLGGFDDENINVTWLSRALLTVTEAGSLDCGGAHPANHFEPYTFDLLRGEYLDWNRVFDAYAPGQRSFGREPSAALRGLVEQVVKAGPPEDRAEQHPNLEDCADLWPQYLALGATAPGALSLSVSGVGHASGACLGTHGSVPFKALRPYLKPGGQAYLVTD
;
A
#
# COMPACT_ATOMS: atom_id res chain seq x y z
N MET A 1 41.52 40.22 52.95
CA MET A 1 41.30 38.84 53.44
C MET A 1 39.80 38.58 53.44
N PRO A 2 39.29 37.68 52.59
CA PRO A 2 37.87 37.40 52.43
C PRO A 2 37.46 36.14 53.20
N SER A 3 36.17 35.98 53.50
CA SER A 3 35.57 34.67 53.80
C SER A 3 34.10 34.67 53.39
N SER A 4 33.82 33.74 52.49
CA SER A 4 32.62 33.63 51.65
C SER A 4 31.55 32.74 52.30
N ILE A 5 30.30 33.01 51.92
CA ILE A 5 29.07 32.32 52.32
C ILE A 5 28.87 31.05 51.47
N PHE A 6 28.57 29.94 52.14
CA PHE A 6 28.27 28.63 51.56
C PHE A 6 26.87 28.57 50.91
N ARG A 7 26.78 27.96 49.73
CA ARG A 7 25.55 27.39 49.13
C ARG A 7 25.72 25.86 49.01
N PRO A 8 24.69 25.04 49.28
CA PRO A 8 24.76 23.62 49.05
C PRO A 8 24.40 23.26 47.61
N HIS A 9 25.12 22.28 47.05
CA HIS A 9 24.92 21.71 45.73
C HIS A 9 23.86 20.60 45.76
N ILE A 10 22.94 20.62 44.78
CA ILE A 10 22.06 19.50 44.41
C ILE A 10 22.77 18.71 43.30
N PRO A 11 22.86 17.37 43.37
CA PRO A 11 23.51 16.58 42.33
C PRO A 11 22.54 16.32 41.16
N SER A 12 22.94 16.73 39.95
CA SER A 12 22.30 16.31 38.70
C SER A 12 22.85 14.94 38.27
N LEU A 13 21.93 13.99 38.13
CA LEU A 13 22.14 12.63 37.66
C LEU A 13 22.58 12.60 36.19
N GLY A 14 23.46 11.63 35.89
CA GLY A 14 24.23 11.51 34.66
C GLY A 14 23.39 11.21 33.41
N ALA A 15 23.84 11.80 32.31
CA ALA A 15 23.41 11.47 30.96
C ALA A 15 24.02 10.12 30.54
N LEU A 16 23.15 9.12 30.33
CA LEU A 16 23.51 7.84 29.73
C LEU A 16 23.67 8.04 28.21
N ALA A 17 24.90 8.13 27.72
CA ALA A 17 25.20 8.16 26.29
C ALA A 17 25.02 6.75 25.70
N MET A 18 23.97 6.52 24.93
CA MET A 18 23.86 5.34 24.07
C MET A 18 24.84 5.46 22.91
N ALA A 19 25.85 4.61 22.89
CA ALA A 19 26.78 4.45 21.79
C ALA A 19 26.07 3.82 20.58
N LEU A 20 26.01 4.57 19.48
CA LEU A 20 25.60 4.08 18.16
C LEU A 20 26.72 3.20 17.60
N LEU A 21 26.55 1.87 17.71
CA LEU A 21 27.36 0.90 16.99
C LEU A 21 27.06 1.02 15.49
N SER A 22 27.94 1.70 14.78
CA SER A 22 27.96 1.79 13.33
C SER A 22 28.57 0.50 12.77
N LEU A 23 27.73 -0.46 12.39
CA LEU A 23 28.18 -1.63 11.62
C LEU A 23 28.38 -1.19 10.15
N PRO A 24 29.59 -1.36 9.57
CA PRO A 24 29.81 -1.12 8.16
C PRO A 24 28.98 -2.08 7.32
N GLY A 25 28.33 -1.56 6.29
CA GLY A 25 27.45 -2.30 5.39
C GLY A 25 28.15 -3.50 4.76
N ALA A 26 27.60 -4.69 5.01
CA ALA A 26 27.85 -5.84 4.17
C ALA A 26 27.37 -5.51 2.75
N GLN A 27 28.24 -5.72 1.77
CA GLN A 27 27.97 -5.50 0.37
C GLN A 27 26.73 -6.31 -0.04
N ALA A 28 25.70 -5.58 -0.51
CA ALA A 28 24.48 -6.16 -1.06
C ALA A 28 24.81 -6.78 -2.42
N ASP A 29 24.78 -8.10 -2.46
CA ASP A 29 25.01 -8.85 -3.67
C ASP A 29 23.70 -8.89 -4.51
N ALA A 30 23.83 -8.44 -5.77
CA ALA A 30 22.85 -8.26 -6.84
C ALA A 30 21.62 -7.33 -6.62
N ALA A 31 21.86 -6.01 -6.55
CA ALA A 31 20.80 -4.99 -6.67
C ALA A 31 20.21 -4.86 -8.10
N GLN A 32 20.86 -5.40 -9.13
CA GLN A 32 20.40 -5.29 -10.52
C GLN A 32 19.59 -6.52 -10.94
N ARG A 33 18.43 -6.27 -11.52
CA ARG A 33 17.57 -7.31 -12.08
C ARG A 33 17.26 -7.06 -13.54
N THR A 34 17.19 -8.14 -14.31
CA THR A 34 16.67 -8.14 -15.68
C THR A 34 15.30 -8.79 -15.72
N VAL A 35 14.35 -8.11 -16.37
CA VAL A 35 13.00 -8.59 -16.65
C VAL A 35 12.93 -9.16 -18.06
N TYR A 36 12.30 -10.31 -18.17
CA TYR A 36 12.07 -11.06 -19.40
C TYR A 36 10.58 -11.30 -19.61
N LYS A 37 10.14 -11.36 -20.86
CA LYS A 37 8.78 -11.75 -21.25
C LYS A 37 8.84 -12.70 -22.43
N GLY A 38 8.01 -13.74 -22.42
CA GLY A 38 7.89 -14.65 -23.54
C GLY A 38 6.98 -15.82 -23.24
N THR A 39 7.31 -17.00 -23.76
CA THR A 39 6.42 -18.16 -23.65
C THR A 39 7.11 -19.37 -23.04
N LEU A 40 6.36 -20.12 -22.24
CA LEU A 40 6.64 -21.50 -21.85
C LEU A 40 5.73 -22.43 -22.66
N GLN A 41 6.34 -23.33 -23.44
CA GLN A 41 5.64 -24.15 -24.43
C GLN A 41 4.47 -24.93 -23.81
N GLY A 42 3.26 -24.66 -24.29
CA GLY A 42 2.03 -25.31 -23.84
C GLY A 42 1.59 -24.95 -22.40
N ALA A 43 2.17 -23.91 -21.81
CA ALA A 43 1.74 -23.30 -20.54
C ALA A 43 1.30 -21.84 -20.73
N GLY A 44 1.85 -21.14 -21.74
CA GLY A 44 1.41 -19.81 -22.16
C GLY A 44 2.49 -18.75 -21.99
N GLU A 45 2.07 -17.49 -21.93
CA GLU A 45 2.97 -16.37 -21.66
C GLU A 45 3.45 -16.36 -20.19
N VAL A 46 4.70 -15.96 -19.99
CA VAL A 46 5.31 -15.74 -18.69
C VAL A 46 6.09 -14.43 -18.67
N VAL A 47 6.13 -13.81 -17.50
CA VAL A 47 7.03 -12.69 -17.18
C VAL A 47 7.91 -13.13 -16.03
N LEU A 48 9.21 -12.92 -16.17
CA LEU A 48 10.23 -13.44 -15.25
C LEU A 48 11.23 -12.34 -14.95
N GLU A 49 11.64 -12.20 -13.70
CA GLU A 49 12.79 -11.39 -13.31
C GLU A 49 13.84 -12.24 -12.61
N LEU A 50 15.11 -11.97 -12.89
CA LEU A 50 16.26 -12.61 -12.25
C LEU A 50 17.27 -11.55 -11.84
N ASP A 51 18.00 -11.85 -10.80
CA ASP A 51 19.26 -11.18 -10.49
C ASP A 51 20.25 -11.34 -11.65
N ASP A 52 20.95 -10.26 -11.98
CA ASP A 52 21.94 -10.26 -13.06
C ASP A 52 23.19 -11.08 -12.67
N ALA A 53 23.53 -11.11 -11.39
CA ALA A 53 24.64 -11.87 -10.82
C ALA A 53 24.16 -12.79 -9.69
N ALA A 54 24.90 -13.86 -9.45
CA ALA A 54 24.73 -14.65 -8.23
C ALA A 54 25.17 -13.83 -7.01
N GLY A 55 24.51 -14.03 -5.88
CA GLY A 55 24.92 -13.42 -4.63
C GLY A 55 26.17 -14.07 -4.02
N ALA A 56 26.56 -13.62 -2.83
CA ALA A 56 27.79 -14.06 -2.14
C ALA A 56 27.80 -15.56 -1.84
N ASP A 57 26.62 -16.16 -1.74
CA ASP A 57 26.38 -17.59 -1.56
C ASP A 57 26.37 -18.38 -2.87
N GLY A 58 26.61 -17.73 -4.01
CA GLY A 58 26.55 -18.32 -5.34
C GLY A 58 25.13 -18.55 -5.86
N VAL A 59 24.11 -18.02 -5.17
CA VAL A 59 22.70 -18.21 -5.53
C VAL A 59 22.22 -17.08 -6.43
N VAL A 60 21.57 -17.44 -7.54
CA VAL A 60 20.77 -16.54 -8.36
C VAL A 60 19.33 -16.62 -7.87
N SER A 61 18.75 -15.46 -7.53
CA SER A 61 17.35 -15.35 -7.15
C SER A 61 16.51 -14.72 -8.25
N GLY A 62 15.22 -15.01 -8.20
CA GLY A 62 14.24 -14.35 -9.04
C GLY A 62 12.85 -14.89 -8.78
N ARG A 63 11.96 -14.58 -9.71
CA ARG A 63 10.56 -15.00 -9.68
C ARG A 63 9.95 -14.85 -11.06
N TYR A 64 8.86 -15.55 -11.30
CA TYR A 64 8.07 -15.38 -12.51
C TYR A 64 6.58 -15.50 -12.21
N PHE A 65 5.75 -14.95 -13.10
CA PHE A 65 4.31 -15.15 -13.05
C PHE A 65 3.74 -15.42 -14.44
N TYR A 66 2.60 -16.10 -14.46
CA TYR A 66 1.72 -16.16 -15.63
C TYR A 66 0.79 -14.94 -15.59
N PRO A 67 0.70 -14.09 -16.64
CA PRO A 67 -0.16 -12.90 -16.61
C PRO A 67 -1.62 -13.17 -16.27
N ARG A 68 -2.13 -14.36 -16.63
CA ARG A 68 -3.49 -14.81 -16.29
C ARG A 68 -3.73 -14.99 -14.78
N SER A 69 -2.69 -15.30 -14.02
CA SER A 69 -2.73 -15.53 -12.56
C SER A 69 -2.17 -14.35 -11.78
N GLY A 70 -1.03 -13.78 -12.20
CA GLY A 70 -0.33 -12.69 -11.51
C GLY A 70 0.44 -13.12 -10.25
N VAL A 71 0.21 -14.34 -9.76
CA VAL A 71 0.89 -14.92 -8.59
C VAL A 71 2.34 -15.22 -8.92
N ASP A 72 3.25 -14.73 -8.07
CA ASP A 72 4.67 -14.99 -8.19
C ASP A 72 5.02 -16.42 -7.78
N ILE A 73 5.85 -17.06 -8.60
CA ILE A 73 6.50 -18.34 -8.32
C ILE A 73 7.99 -18.04 -8.13
N PRO A 74 8.54 -18.24 -6.93
CA PRO A 74 9.93 -17.89 -6.66
C PRO A 74 10.88 -18.87 -7.37
N LEU A 75 12.03 -18.33 -7.81
CA LEU A 75 13.11 -19.09 -8.44
C LEU A 75 14.39 -18.94 -7.65
N ARG A 76 15.07 -20.05 -7.38
CA ARG A 76 16.39 -20.06 -6.73
C ARG A 76 17.28 -21.13 -7.36
N GLY A 77 18.56 -20.85 -7.52
CA GLY A 77 19.52 -21.83 -7.98
C GLY A 77 20.85 -21.21 -8.34
N THR A 78 21.54 -21.74 -9.34
CA THR A 78 22.80 -21.20 -9.85
C THR A 78 22.56 -20.44 -11.15
N GLY A 79 23.63 -19.88 -11.72
CA GLY A 79 23.57 -19.31 -13.07
C GLY A 79 23.25 -20.31 -14.18
N GLU A 80 23.39 -21.62 -13.92
CA GLU A 80 23.14 -22.70 -14.88
C GLU A 80 21.73 -23.29 -14.75
N VAL A 81 21.22 -23.43 -13.53
CA VAL A 81 19.93 -24.05 -13.25
C VAL A 81 19.21 -23.35 -12.11
N LEU A 82 17.94 -23.02 -12.34
CA LEU A 82 17.03 -22.47 -11.34
C LEU A 82 15.95 -23.49 -11.00
N TYR A 83 15.45 -23.46 -9.78
CA TYR A 83 14.41 -24.36 -9.30
C TYR A 83 13.17 -23.58 -8.87
N GLU A 84 12.02 -24.19 -9.09
CA GLU A 84 10.73 -23.77 -8.55
C GLU A 84 10.38 -24.65 -7.35
N PRO A 85 9.80 -24.09 -6.27
CA PRO A 85 9.29 -24.89 -5.18
C PRO A 85 7.89 -25.42 -5.48
N LYS A 86 7.53 -26.52 -4.81
CA LYS A 86 6.13 -26.98 -4.72
C LYS A 86 5.33 -25.98 -3.89
N PRO A 87 4.06 -25.73 -4.22
CA PRO A 87 3.16 -25.04 -3.30
C PRO A 87 2.94 -25.91 -2.05
N ASN A 88 2.65 -25.26 -0.93
CA ASN A 88 2.49 -25.86 0.39
C ASN A 88 3.67 -26.78 0.75
N PRO A 89 4.91 -26.25 0.79
CA PRO A 89 6.08 -27.05 1.08
C PRO A 89 5.96 -27.70 2.47
N ALA A 90 6.45 -28.93 2.60
CA ALA A 90 6.44 -29.62 3.90
C ALA A 90 7.28 -28.87 4.94
N ARG A 91 8.35 -28.21 4.46
CA ARG A 91 9.18 -27.31 5.23
C ARG A 91 9.32 -25.98 4.47
N PRO A 92 8.68 -24.90 4.94
CA PRO A 92 8.92 -23.57 4.41
C PRO A 92 10.41 -23.20 4.39
N PRO A 93 10.86 -22.42 3.40
CA PRO A 93 12.23 -21.93 3.37
C PRO A 93 12.51 -21.08 4.63
N ALA A 94 13.71 -21.22 5.19
CA ALA A 94 14.10 -20.53 6.43
C ALA A 94 14.23 -19.00 6.28
N SER A 95 14.41 -18.53 5.05
CA SER A 95 14.46 -17.13 4.67
C SER A 95 14.17 -17.00 3.18
N ASP A 96 13.94 -15.78 2.71
CA ASP A 96 13.78 -15.49 1.28
C ASP A 96 15.05 -15.78 0.46
N THR A 97 16.21 -15.92 1.11
CA THR A 97 17.48 -16.24 0.47
C THR A 97 17.82 -17.73 0.52
N ALA A 98 17.02 -18.55 1.22
CA ALA A 98 17.30 -19.97 1.37
C ALA A 98 17.17 -20.71 0.03
N THR A 99 18.04 -21.69 -0.18
CA THR A 99 17.93 -22.62 -1.31
C THR A 99 16.70 -23.50 -1.19
N ILE A 100 16.18 -23.99 -2.32
CA ILE A 100 15.04 -24.91 -2.34
C ILE A 100 15.53 -26.35 -2.14
N ASP A 101 15.05 -26.96 -1.06
CA ASP A 101 15.31 -28.36 -0.73
C ASP A 101 14.95 -29.29 -1.89
N ALA A 102 15.79 -30.27 -2.17
CA ALA A 102 15.60 -31.16 -3.32
C ALA A 102 14.23 -31.87 -3.34
N ALA A 103 13.71 -32.21 -2.15
CA ALA A 103 12.41 -32.82 -1.97
C ALA A 103 11.25 -31.88 -2.31
N ASP A 104 11.44 -30.56 -2.19
CA ASP A 104 10.43 -29.54 -2.41
C ASP A 104 10.52 -28.88 -3.79
N ARG A 105 11.41 -29.35 -4.66
CA ARG A 105 11.50 -28.87 -6.05
C ARG A 105 10.31 -29.38 -6.88
N ALA A 106 9.59 -28.47 -7.50
CA ALA A 106 8.52 -28.76 -8.46
C ALA A 106 9.04 -28.89 -9.89
N ALA A 107 10.01 -28.04 -10.26
CA ALA A 107 10.58 -28.02 -11.59
C ALA A 107 11.96 -27.34 -11.61
N SER A 108 12.67 -27.49 -12.73
CA SER A 108 13.92 -26.78 -13.01
C SER A 108 13.85 -26.01 -14.33
N TRP A 109 14.55 -24.88 -14.38
CA TRP A 109 14.83 -24.10 -15.58
C TRP A 109 16.31 -24.20 -15.89
N GLN A 110 16.65 -24.70 -17.06
CA GLN A 110 18.03 -24.76 -17.54
C GLN A 110 18.11 -24.10 -18.92
N GLY A 111 19.04 -23.17 -19.10
CA GLY A 111 19.13 -22.44 -20.36
C GLY A 111 20.30 -21.47 -20.42
N THR A 112 20.32 -20.68 -21.49
CA THR A 112 21.35 -19.67 -21.74
C THR A 112 20.73 -18.28 -21.71
N ARG A 113 21.37 -17.39 -20.96
CA ARG A 113 21.06 -15.96 -20.91
C ARG A 113 22.04 -15.21 -21.82
N ASP A 114 21.51 -14.34 -22.67
CA ASP A 114 22.29 -13.43 -23.51
C ASP A 114 21.58 -12.07 -23.64
N GLU A 115 22.17 -11.16 -24.41
CA GLU A 115 21.63 -9.81 -24.61
C GLU A 115 20.21 -9.80 -25.20
N LYS A 116 19.82 -10.86 -25.94
CA LYS A 116 18.50 -10.98 -26.56
C LYS A 116 17.47 -11.55 -25.58
N GLY A 117 17.89 -12.35 -24.61
CA GLY A 117 16.94 -12.95 -23.66
C GLY A 117 17.44 -14.22 -22.97
N TYR A 118 16.47 -14.99 -22.48
CA TYR A 118 16.68 -16.26 -21.77
C TYR A 118 15.93 -17.38 -22.50
N ARG A 119 16.67 -18.41 -22.95
CA ARG A 119 16.13 -19.54 -23.74
C ARG A 119 16.61 -20.87 -23.18
N GLY A 120 15.75 -21.88 -23.17
CA GLY A 120 16.12 -23.18 -22.63
C GLY A 120 14.96 -24.14 -22.45
N GLN A 121 15.12 -25.04 -21.48
CA GLN A 121 14.19 -26.09 -21.14
C GLN A 121 13.75 -25.97 -19.68
N TRP A 122 12.44 -26.07 -19.49
CA TRP A 122 11.81 -26.31 -18.22
C TRP A 122 11.56 -27.81 -18.05
N THR A 123 11.84 -28.37 -16.88
CA THR A 123 11.65 -29.81 -16.60
C THR A 123 10.84 -30.00 -15.32
N ASP A 124 9.71 -30.71 -15.43
CA ASP A 124 8.88 -31.12 -14.29
C ASP A 124 9.62 -32.17 -13.45
N ALA A 125 9.83 -31.89 -12.16
CA ALA A 125 10.61 -32.77 -11.29
C ALA A 125 9.93 -34.11 -11.00
N ARG A 126 8.59 -34.18 -11.13
CA ARG A 126 7.80 -35.37 -10.82
C ARG A 126 7.66 -36.33 -12.00
N THR A 127 7.52 -35.79 -13.21
CA THR A 127 7.20 -36.54 -14.42
C THR A 127 8.34 -36.57 -15.44
N GLY A 128 9.34 -35.71 -15.28
CA GLY A 128 10.40 -35.51 -16.27
C GLY A 128 9.92 -34.81 -17.54
N LYS A 129 8.67 -34.34 -17.59
CA LYS A 129 8.13 -33.64 -18.76
C LYS A 129 8.92 -32.36 -19.02
N GLN A 130 9.38 -32.21 -20.27
CA GLN A 130 10.11 -31.03 -20.71
C GLN A 130 9.23 -30.06 -21.51
N ARG A 131 9.51 -28.77 -21.38
CA ARG A 131 8.90 -27.68 -22.16
C ARG A 131 9.96 -26.67 -22.53
N ARG A 132 10.00 -26.27 -23.80
CA ARG A 132 10.88 -25.17 -24.21
C ARG A 132 10.35 -23.83 -23.68
N PHE A 133 11.26 -22.95 -23.27
CA PHE A 133 10.95 -21.54 -23.05
C PHE A 133 11.80 -20.63 -23.95
N ASP A 134 11.23 -19.49 -24.33
CA ASP A 134 11.90 -18.44 -25.08
C ASP A 134 11.39 -17.09 -24.59
N LEU A 135 12.25 -16.38 -23.84
CA LEU A 135 11.92 -15.13 -23.16
C LEU A 135 12.82 -14.02 -23.67
N GLN A 136 12.24 -12.93 -24.15
CA GLN A 136 12.97 -11.75 -24.59
C GLN A 136 13.27 -10.84 -23.40
N ARG A 137 14.45 -10.24 -23.38
CA ARG A 137 14.78 -9.19 -22.42
C ARG A 137 13.91 -7.96 -22.71
N VAL A 138 13.21 -7.44 -21.69
CA VAL A 138 12.32 -6.28 -21.84
C VAL A 138 12.72 -5.07 -21.01
N ALA A 139 13.38 -5.28 -19.87
CA ALA A 139 13.87 -4.19 -19.02
C ALA A 139 15.00 -4.67 -18.11
N GLY A 140 15.77 -3.73 -17.56
CA GLY A 140 16.61 -3.95 -16.39
C GLY A 140 16.42 -2.79 -15.42
N TYR A 141 16.53 -3.06 -14.12
CA TYR A 141 16.34 -2.04 -13.09
C TYR A 141 17.13 -2.34 -11.80
N ASP A 142 17.41 -1.28 -11.04
CA ASP A 142 18.08 -1.33 -9.76
C ASP A 142 17.03 -1.40 -8.63
N THR A 143 16.91 -2.59 -8.01
CA THR A 143 15.96 -2.83 -6.92
C THR A 143 16.34 -2.07 -5.66
N ALA A 144 17.63 -1.87 -5.39
CA ALA A 144 18.08 -1.12 -4.22
C ALA A 144 17.82 0.38 -4.38
N GLN A 145 17.99 0.92 -5.59
CA GLN A 145 17.60 2.30 -5.89
C GLN A 145 16.09 2.48 -5.79
N LEU A 146 15.31 1.53 -6.32
CA LEU A 146 13.85 1.56 -6.19
C LEU A 146 13.41 1.63 -4.72
N GLU A 147 14.00 0.80 -3.84
CA GLU A 147 13.67 0.82 -2.41
C GLU A 147 14.11 2.11 -1.71
N ARG A 148 15.26 2.69 -2.09
CA ARG A 148 15.67 4.02 -1.59
C ARG A 148 14.68 5.10 -1.98
N ASP A 149 14.21 5.10 -3.23
CA ASP A 149 13.23 6.07 -3.72
C ASP A 149 11.88 5.91 -3.03
N ARG A 150 11.43 4.66 -2.82
CA ARG A 150 10.23 4.35 -2.04
C ARG A 150 10.35 4.80 -0.58
N ALA A 151 11.48 4.55 0.06
CA ALA A 151 11.72 5.00 1.44
C ALA A 151 11.70 6.52 1.55
N LYS A 152 12.34 7.22 0.60
CA LYS A 152 12.34 8.68 0.54
C LYS A 152 10.92 9.23 0.34
N ALA A 153 10.14 8.63 -0.55
CA ALA A 153 8.74 9.00 -0.76
C ALA A 153 7.92 8.82 0.52
N ARG A 154 7.98 7.64 1.16
CA ARG A 154 7.30 7.35 2.43
C ARG A 154 7.67 8.36 3.52
N ALA A 155 8.93 8.76 3.62
CA ALA A 155 9.38 9.77 4.58
C ALA A 155 8.82 11.19 4.33
N THR A 156 8.30 11.45 3.11
CA THR A 156 7.66 12.72 2.76
C THR A 156 6.13 12.64 2.70
N GLN A 157 5.56 11.45 2.81
CA GLN A 157 4.11 11.25 2.87
C GLN A 157 3.56 11.83 4.17
N VAL A 158 2.42 12.50 4.06
CA VAL A 158 1.81 13.22 5.19
C VAL A 158 0.64 12.42 5.77
N ASP A 159 -0.13 11.74 4.91
CA ASP A 159 -1.19 10.83 5.33
C ASP A 159 -0.86 9.38 5.01
N LEU A 160 -1.33 8.47 5.87
CA LEU A 160 -1.11 7.03 5.71
C LEU A 160 -1.80 6.52 4.46
N GLY A 161 -1.07 5.74 3.67
CA GLY A 161 -1.58 5.15 2.44
C GLY A 161 -1.60 6.10 1.24
N ASP A 162 -1.26 7.39 1.39
CA ASP A 162 -1.08 8.29 0.25
C ASP A 162 -0.15 7.65 -0.78
N ILE A 163 -0.38 7.96 -2.05
CA ILE A 163 0.49 7.55 -3.14
C ILE A 163 1.39 8.72 -3.50
N ASP A 164 2.69 8.54 -3.31
CA ASP A 164 3.67 9.38 -3.98
C ASP A 164 3.90 8.85 -5.40
N LEU A 165 3.45 9.59 -6.41
CA LEU A 165 3.66 9.25 -7.82
C LEU A 165 5.15 9.18 -8.19
N LYS A 166 6.01 9.96 -7.52
CA LYS A 166 7.48 9.93 -7.71
C LYS A 166 8.13 8.66 -7.13
N ALA A 167 7.38 7.86 -6.38
CA ALA A 167 7.70 6.46 -6.04
C ALA A 167 6.60 5.47 -6.48
N GLY A 168 5.72 5.88 -7.39
CA GLY A 168 4.76 5.01 -8.06
C GLY A 168 5.42 3.91 -8.89
N MET A 169 4.63 2.91 -9.27
CA MET A 169 5.04 1.85 -10.18
C MET A 169 4.85 2.31 -11.61
N ASP A 170 5.91 2.21 -12.40
CA ASP A 170 5.85 2.38 -13.85
C ASP A 170 6.88 1.47 -14.54
N ALA A 171 6.82 1.43 -15.87
CA ALA A 171 7.66 0.58 -16.70
C ALA A 171 9.17 0.88 -16.57
N THR A 172 9.56 2.04 -16.02
CA THR A 172 10.97 2.41 -15.85
C THR A 172 11.51 2.05 -14.47
N ARG A 173 10.69 2.20 -13.42
CA ARG A 173 11.10 2.02 -12.02
C ARG A 173 10.77 0.65 -11.48
N ALA A 174 9.63 0.09 -11.89
CA ALA A 174 9.11 -1.21 -11.44
C ALA A 174 8.55 -1.98 -12.65
N PRO A 175 9.39 -2.34 -13.64
CA PRO A 175 8.95 -2.97 -14.88
C PRO A 175 8.22 -4.30 -14.67
N TYR A 176 8.67 -5.11 -13.71
CA TYR A 176 8.06 -6.41 -13.41
C TYR A 176 6.64 -6.24 -12.85
N GLU A 177 6.45 -5.39 -11.84
CA GLU A 177 5.14 -5.07 -11.27
C GLU A 177 4.22 -4.39 -12.29
N THR A 178 4.77 -3.52 -13.15
CA THR A 178 3.99 -2.86 -14.20
C THR A 178 3.44 -3.87 -15.19
N LEU A 179 4.26 -4.82 -15.66
CA LEU A 179 3.80 -5.92 -16.51
C LEU A 179 2.80 -6.85 -15.82
N LYS A 180 2.83 -6.93 -14.49
CA LYS A 180 1.90 -7.72 -13.70
C LYS A 180 0.52 -7.07 -13.60
N LEU A 181 0.44 -5.74 -13.52
CA LEU A 181 -0.77 -5.01 -13.12
C LEU A 181 -1.43 -4.22 -14.26
N ALA A 182 -0.63 -3.64 -15.16
CA ALA A 182 -1.14 -2.74 -16.19
C ALA A 182 -2.11 -3.44 -17.14
N GLY A 183 -3.27 -2.82 -17.36
CA GLY A 183 -4.29 -3.31 -18.32
C GLY A 183 -5.13 -4.49 -17.85
N HIS A 184 -4.98 -4.96 -16.60
CA HIS A 184 -5.75 -6.09 -16.09
C HIS A 184 -7.12 -5.70 -15.50
N ALA A 185 -7.19 -4.55 -14.85
CA ALA A 185 -8.44 -4.05 -14.29
C ALA A 185 -9.44 -3.65 -15.39
N LYS A 186 -10.72 -3.96 -15.18
CA LYS A 186 -11.81 -3.65 -16.12
C LYS A 186 -12.95 -2.91 -15.39
N PRO A 187 -13.66 -2.00 -16.07
CA PRO A 187 -14.79 -1.31 -15.46
C PRO A 187 -15.95 -2.28 -15.19
N VAL A 188 -16.56 -2.16 -14.02
CA VAL A 188 -17.71 -2.96 -13.56
C VAL A 188 -18.84 -2.05 -13.06
N GLY A 189 -20.04 -2.62 -12.90
CA GLY A 189 -21.19 -1.88 -12.37
C GLY A 189 -21.66 -0.72 -13.26
N LYS A 190 -22.54 0.11 -12.70
CA LYS A 190 -23.02 1.35 -13.32
C LYS A 190 -22.10 2.52 -12.96
N GLU A 191 -22.10 3.54 -13.81
CA GLU A 191 -21.53 4.83 -13.45
C GLU A 191 -22.37 5.49 -12.33
N ALA A 192 -21.70 6.16 -11.40
CA ALA A 192 -22.32 6.89 -10.29
C ALA A 192 -21.76 8.31 -10.21
N GLY A 193 -22.62 9.28 -9.91
CA GLY A 193 -22.27 10.69 -9.83
C GLY A 193 -23.30 11.59 -10.49
N SER A 194 -22.90 12.82 -10.79
CA SER A 194 -23.72 13.84 -11.44
C SER A 194 -23.37 14.01 -12.92
N ALA A 195 -24.05 14.94 -13.59
CA ALA A 195 -23.74 15.28 -14.97
C ALA A 195 -22.33 15.88 -15.14
N ALA A 196 -21.76 16.48 -14.09
CA ALA A 196 -20.46 17.15 -14.12
C ALA A 196 -19.32 16.21 -13.74
N VAL A 197 -19.50 15.41 -12.67
CA VAL A 197 -18.47 14.50 -12.16
C VAL A 197 -19.10 13.14 -11.88
N ALA A 198 -18.45 12.08 -12.35
CA ALA A 198 -18.89 10.72 -12.15
C ALA A 198 -17.69 9.76 -12.07
N TYR A 199 -17.92 8.61 -11.44
CA TYR A 199 -16.96 7.52 -11.36
C TYR A 199 -17.60 6.20 -11.74
N ARG A 200 -16.74 5.23 -12.04
CA ARG A 200 -17.10 3.82 -12.18
C ARG A 200 -16.10 2.96 -11.43
N MET A 201 -16.55 1.84 -10.90
CA MET A 201 -15.67 0.88 -10.24
C MET A 201 -14.92 0.03 -11.26
N TRP A 202 -13.70 -0.38 -10.92
CA TRP A 202 -12.81 -1.21 -11.75
C TRP A 202 -12.27 -2.37 -10.93
N VAL A 203 -12.31 -3.57 -11.51
CA VAL A 203 -11.87 -4.81 -10.84
C VAL A 203 -10.81 -5.49 -11.70
N ASP A 204 -9.70 -5.88 -11.07
CA ASP A 204 -8.84 -6.92 -11.61
C ASP A 204 -9.46 -8.29 -11.29
N PRO A 205 -9.83 -9.11 -12.30
CA PRO A 205 -10.50 -10.39 -12.04
C PRO A 205 -9.66 -11.38 -11.24
N ARG A 206 -8.34 -11.16 -11.12
CA ARG A 206 -7.42 -12.00 -10.34
C ARG A 206 -7.50 -11.70 -8.84
N THR A 207 -7.70 -10.43 -8.46
CA THR A 207 -7.72 -9.98 -7.06
C THR A 207 -9.12 -9.62 -6.54
N ARG A 208 -10.11 -9.49 -7.42
CA ARG A 208 -11.57 -9.47 -7.17
C ARG A 208 -12.16 -8.28 -6.42
N PHE A 209 -11.37 -7.44 -5.77
CA PHE A 209 -11.87 -6.19 -5.20
C PHE A 209 -11.89 -5.05 -6.22
N ALA A 210 -12.72 -4.03 -5.94
CA ALA A 210 -13.00 -2.95 -6.87
C ALA A 210 -12.42 -1.61 -6.39
N TYR A 211 -11.92 -0.79 -7.31
CA TYR A 211 -11.51 0.60 -7.04
C TYR A 211 -12.24 1.59 -7.95
N PRO A 212 -12.54 2.81 -7.47
CA PRO A 212 -13.11 3.83 -8.32
C PRO A 212 -12.09 4.36 -9.34
N ARG A 213 -12.60 4.78 -10.50
CA ARG A 213 -11.95 5.69 -11.44
C ARG A 213 -12.98 6.74 -11.84
N LEU A 214 -12.58 8.00 -11.92
CA LEU A 214 -13.38 9.04 -12.53
C LEU A 214 -13.62 8.67 -14.00
N SER A 215 -14.89 8.64 -14.39
CA SER A 215 -15.32 8.48 -15.79
C SER A 215 -15.69 9.83 -16.41
N ARG A 216 -15.87 10.86 -15.57
CA ARG A 216 -16.28 12.20 -16.00
C ARG A 216 -15.74 13.26 -15.05
N HIS A 217 -15.23 14.34 -15.62
CA HIS A 217 -14.84 15.56 -14.91
C HIS A 217 -14.77 16.74 -15.91
N PRO A 218 -15.09 17.99 -15.51
CA PRO A 218 -15.02 19.15 -16.42
C PRO A 218 -13.59 19.43 -16.94
N ASP A 219 -12.58 19.16 -16.10
CA ASP A 219 -11.17 19.26 -16.47
C ASP A 219 -10.59 17.85 -16.74
N PRO A 220 -10.24 17.51 -18.00
CA PRO A 220 -9.68 16.21 -18.33
C PRO A 220 -8.26 15.99 -17.80
N GLN A 221 -7.51 17.05 -17.46
CA GLN A 221 -6.18 16.90 -16.84
C GLN A 221 -6.29 16.50 -15.38
N VAL A 222 -7.21 17.10 -14.62
CA VAL A 222 -7.53 16.66 -13.25
C VAL A 222 -7.96 15.19 -13.28
N MET A 223 -8.88 14.84 -14.18
CA MET A 223 -9.37 13.45 -14.29
C MET A 223 -8.24 12.45 -14.47
N ARG A 224 -7.28 12.75 -15.36
CA ARG A 224 -6.10 11.90 -15.58
C ARG A 224 -5.27 11.78 -14.31
N ARG A 225 -4.87 12.89 -13.69
CA ARG A 225 -4.02 12.86 -12.48
C ARG A 225 -4.67 12.07 -11.33
N VAL A 226 -5.97 12.26 -11.10
CA VAL A 226 -6.71 11.53 -10.05
C VAL A 226 -6.82 10.05 -10.40
N ASN A 227 -7.10 9.71 -11.66
CA ASN A 227 -7.15 8.31 -12.08
C ASN A 227 -5.80 7.62 -11.99
N ASP A 228 -4.69 8.32 -12.26
CA ASP A 228 -3.34 7.80 -12.08
C ASP A 228 -3.09 7.47 -10.59
N LEU A 229 -3.47 8.36 -9.66
CA LEU A 229 -3.35 8.12 -8.21
C LEU A 229 -4.21 6.94 -7.75
N LEU A 230 -5.47 6.89 -8.18
CA LEU A 230 -6.40 5.80 -7.90
C LEU A 230 -5.90 4.46 -8.48
N GLU A 231 -5.23 4.48 -9.62
CA GLU A 231 -4.63 3.32 -10.23
C GLU A 231 -3.43 2.80 -9.46
N GLN A 232 -2.53 3.69 -9.09
CA GLN A 232 -1.38 3.33 -8.27
C GLN A 232 -1.81 2.76 -6.92
N ARG A 233 -2.87 3.29 -6.30
CA ARG A 233 -3.42 2.75 -5.05
C ARG A 233 -4.03 1.35 -5.25
N HIS A 234 -4.84 1.16 -6.30
CA HIS A 234 -5.38 -0.15 -6.67
C HIS A 234 -4.25 -1.17 -6.92
N TRP A 235 -3.21 -0.77 -7.64
CA TRP A 235 -2.04 -1.62 -7.94
C TRP A 235 -1.32 -2.05 -6.66
N ARG A 236 -1.07 -1.16 -5.70
CA ARG A 236 -0.42 -1.54 -4.43
C ARG A 236 -1.24 -2.56 -3.65
N LYS A 237 -2.55 -2.36 -3.55
CA LYS A 237 -3.45 -3.33 -2.88
C LYS A 237 -3.51 -4.66 -3.64
N SER A 238 -3.43 -4.62 -4.98
CA SER A 238 -3.40 -5.84 -5.82
C SER A 238 -2.11 -6.63 -5.65
N LEU A 239 -0.97 -5.94 -5.52
CA LEU A 239 0.29 -6.59 -5.19
C LEU A 239 0.22 -7.29 -3.84
N GLY A 240 -0.31 -6.64 -2.80
CA GLY A 240 -0.51 -7.28 -1.50
C GLY A 240 -1.33 -8.57 -1.59
N ALA A 241 -2.46 -8.54 -2.31
CA ALA A 241 -3.29 -9.72 -2.50
C ALA A 241 -2.56 -10.86 -3.25
N LEU A 242 -1.81 -10.51 -4.30
CA LEU A 242 -1.04 -11.49 -5.09
C LEU A 242 0.19 -12.03 -4.34
N GLU A 243 0.79 -11.23 -3.45
CA GLU A 243 1.85 -11.65 -2.54
C GLU A 243 1.32 -12.65 -1.51
N CYS A 244 0.12 -12.42 -0.97
CA CYS A 244 -0.55 -13.37 -0.08
C CYS A 244 -0.86 -14.69 -0.79
N MET A 245 -1.29 -14.65 -2.05
CA MET A 245 -1.42 -15.87 -2.86
C MET A 245 -0.06 -16.54 -3.10
N ALA A 246 1.00 -15.77 -3.36
CA ALA A 246 2.34 -16.30 -3.59
C ALA A 246 2.95 -16.95 -2.34
N SER A 247 2.48 -16.58 -1.14
CA SER A 247 2.94 -17.20 0.11
C SER A 247 2.66 -18.70 0.21
N ALA A 248 1.82 -19.27 -0.67
CA ALA A 248 1.71 -20.72 -0.86
C ALA A 248 3.08 -21.40 -1.09
N TYR A 249 4.06 -20.69 -1.63
CA TYR A 249 5.40 -21.23 -1.88
C TYR A 249 6.36 -21.07 -0.71
N THR A 250 6.01 -20.27 0.29
CA THR A 250 6.92 -19.86 1.38
C THR A 250 6.35 -20.01 2.77
N SER A 251 5.10 -20.46 2.91
CA SER A 251 4.41 -20.60 4.19
C SER A 251 3.45 -21.78 4.21
N THR A 252 3.17 -22.29 5.41
CA THR A 252 2.16 -23.31 5.70
C THR A 252 1.01 -22.78 6.57
N ASN A 253 0.98 -21.46 6.81
CA ASN A 253 -0.10 -20.85 7.58
C ASN A 253 -1.46 -21.00 6.85
N PRO A 254 -2.60 -20.93 7.56
CA PRO A 254 -3.92 -21.11 6.94
C PRO A 254 -4.28 -20.09 5.85
N GLY A 255 -3.67 -18.89 5.90
CA GLY A 255 -3.88 -17.84 4.90
C GLY A 255 -3.04 -18.02 3.63
N ALA A 256 -2.06 -18.93 3.64
CA ALA A 256 -1.14 -19.11 2.53
C ALA A 256 -1.85 -19.62 1.28
N GLY A 257 -1.61 -18.96 0.14
CA GLY A 257 -2.28 -19.30 -1.12
C GLY A 257 -3.68 -18.71 -1.28
N THR A 258 -4.15 -17.92 -0.32
CA THR A 258 -5.41 -17.16 -0.43
C THR A 258 -5.13 -15.71 -0.83
N LEU A 259 -6.16 -14.96 -1.18
CA LEU A 259 -6.05 -13.51 -1.38
C LEU A 259 -5.93 -12.75 -0.05
N GLY A 260 -5.92 -13.43 1.10
CA GLY A 260 -5.68 -12.83 2.41
C GLY A 260 -6.75 -11.84 2.87
N GLY A 261 -8.01 -12.05 2.50
CA GLY A 261 -9.13 -11.15 2.82
C GLY A 261 -9.21 -9.91 1.92
N PHE A 262 -8.28 -9.75 0.96
CA PHE A 262 -8.32 -8.62 0.03
C PHE A 262 -9.55 -8.66 -0.88
N ASP A 263 -10.09 -9.84 -1.19
CA ASP A 263 -11.32 -9.98 -1.97
C ASP A 263 -12.60 -9.61 -1.19
N ASP A 264 -12.49 -9.41 0.13
CA ASP A 264 -13.55 -8.90 1.00
C ASP A 264 -13.37 -7.40 1.34
N GLU A 265 -12.41 -6.72 0.70
CA GLU A 265 -12.16 -5.29 0.91
C GLU A 265 -13.36 -4.43 0.57
N ASN A 266 -13.70 -3.54 1.51
CA ASN A 266 -14.79 -2.59 1.35
C ASN A 266 -14.25 -1.23 0.90
N ILE A 267 -14.29 -1.00 -0.41
CA ILE A 267 -13.74 0.21 -1.05
C ILE A 267 -14.89 1.03 -1.63
N ASN A 268 -15.23 2.11 -0.94
CA ASN A 268 -16.42 2.91 -1.26
C ASN A 268 -16.10 4.37 -1.50
N VAL A 269 -16.76 4.99 -2.48
CA VAL A 269 -16.82 6.44 -2.59
C VAL A 269 -17.84 6.96 -1.57
N THR A 270 -17.34 7.58 -0.51
CA THR A 270 -18.18 8.15 0.57
C THR A 270 -18.60 9.58 0.27
N TRP A 271 -17.89 10.27 -0.62
CA TRP A 271 -18.26 11.58 -1.12
C TRP A 271 -17.77 11.82 -2.54
N LEU A 272 -18.62 12.44 -3.36
CA LEU A 272 -18.26 12.96 -4.67
C LEU A 272 -18.94 14.30 -4.90
N SER A 273 -18.17 15.30 -5.30
CA SER A 273 -18.66 16.59 -5.75
C SER A 273 -17.77 17.12 -6.88
N ARG A 274 -18.01 18.34 -7.37
CA ARG A 274 -17.05 18.98 -8.31
C ARG A 274 -15.68 19.29 -7.71
N ALA A 275 -15.57 19.35 -6.39
CA ALA A 275 -14.34 19.77 -5.71
C ALA A 275 -13.62 18.63 -4.99
N LEU A 276 -14.35 17.59 -4.55
CA LEU A 276 -13.80 16.53 -3.70
C LEU A 276 -14.25 15.13 -4.16
N LEU A 277 -13.35 14.17 -4.04
CA LEU A 277 -13.65 12.73 -4.07
C LEU A 277 -13.08 12.11 -2.80
N THR A 278 -13.93 11.61 -1.91
CA THR A 278 -13.48 10.83 -0.76
C THR A 278 -13.76 9.36 -1.01
N VAL A 279 -12.73 8.53 -0.82
CA VAL A 279 -12.81 7.08 -0.86
C VAL A 279 -12.46 6.55 0.53
N THR A 280 -13.18 5.54 0.98
CA THR A 280 -12.91 4.83 2.22
C THR A 280 -12.53 3.40 1.89
N GLU A 281 -11.37 2.97 2.38
CA GLU A 281 -10.91 1.59 2.36
C GLU A 281 -11.06 1.00 3.75
N ALA A 282 -11.76 -0.12 3.88
CA ALA A 282 -11.91 -0.81 5.15
C ALA A 282 -11.95 -2.32 4.95
N GLY A 283 -11.40 -3.06 5.91
CA GLY A 283 -11.35 -4.51 5.80
C GLY A 283 -10.55 -5.16 6.92
N SER A 284 -10.35 -6.46 6.75
CA SER A 284 -9.56 -7.30 7.64
C SER A 284 -8.67 -8.18 6.76
N LEU A 285 -7.37 -7.91 6.78
CA LEU A 285 -6.40 -8.59 5.93
C LEU A 285 -5.58 -9.59 6.72
N ASP A 286 -5.49 -10.83 6.27
CA ASP A 286 -4.69 -11.85 6.94
C ASP A 286 -4.00 -12.78 5.95
N CYS A 287 -2.67 -12.70 5.91
CA CYS A 287 -1.81 -13.57 5.11
C CYS A 287 -1.06 -14.56 6.01
N GLY A 288 -1.66 -14.85 7.18
CA GLY A 288 -1.22 -15.72 8.25
C GLY A 288 -0.23 -15.10 9.22
N GLY A 289 -0.54 -13.87 9.63
CA GLY A 289 0.08 -13.24 10.81
C GLY A 289 -0.50 -13.78 12.11
N ALA A 290 -0.09 -13.21 13.25
CA ALA A 290 -0.66 -13.59 14.56
C ALA A 290 -2.14 -13.18 14.71
N HIS A 291 -2.54 -12.12 14.01
CA HIS A 291 -3.90 -11.61 13.96
C HIS A 291 -4.11 -10.91 12.61
N PRO A 292 -5.37 -10.76 12.15
CA PRO A 292 -5.67 -9.93 10.99
C PRO A 292 -5.23 -8.48 11.19
N ALA A 293 -4.87 -7.82 10.09
CA ALA A 293 -4.70 -6.38 10.01
C ALA A 293 -6.06 -5.76 9.66
N ASN A 294 -6.79 -5.33 10.69
CA ASN A 294 -8.01 -4.55 10.52
C ASN A 294 -7.65 -3.10 10.18
N HIS A 295 -8.30 -2.51 9.19
CA HIS A 295 -8.07 -1.11 8.80
C HIS A 295 -9.37 -0.40 8.44
N PHE A 296 -9.32 0.93 8.55
CA PHE A 296 -10.31 1.87 8.07
C PHE A 296 -9.57 3.15 7.69
N GLU A 297 -9.55 3.48 6.40
CA GLU A 297 -8.72 4.54 5.84
C GLU A 297 -9.55 5.41 4.89
N PRO A 298 -10.09 6.55 5.35
CA PRO A 298 -10.63 7.56 4.45
C PRO A 298 -9.47 8.38 3.85
N TYR A 299 -9.52 8.60 2.54
CA TYR A 299 -8.63 9.53 1.85
C TYR A 299 -9.43 10.37 0.86
N THR A 300 -9.00 11.61 0.66
CA THR A 300 -9.74 12.59 -0.15
C THR A 300 -8.83 13.16 -1.23
N PHE A 301 -9.33 13.22 -2.46
CA PHE A 301 -8.72 13.94 -3.57
C PHE A 301 -9.31 15.34 -3.73
N ASP A 302 -8.44 16.31 -3.98
CA ASP A 302 -8.76 17.65 -4.46
C ASP A 302 -9.03 17.58 -5.96
N LEU A 303 -10.30 17.64 -6.37
CA LEU A 303 -10.71 17.63 -7.78
C LEU A 303 -10.58 19.01 -8.46
N LEU A 304 -10.22 20.06 -7.71
CA LEU A 304 -9.86 21.33 -8.32
C LEU A 304 -8.40 21.32 -8.83
N ARG A 305 -7.56 20.44 -8.29
CA ARG A 305 -6.12 20.36 -8.60
C ARG A 305 -5.65 19.00 -9.14
N GLY A 306 -6.37 17.93 -8.83
CA GLY A 306 -6.04 16.57 -9.24
C GLY A 306 -4.90 15.97 -8.42
N GLU A 307 -4.99 16.05 -7.10
CA GLU A 307 -4.02 15.51 -6.14
C GLU A 307 -4.73 15.12 -4.83
N TYR A 308 -4.01 14.54 -3.85
CA TYR A 308 -4.55 14.36 -2.50
C TYR A 308 -4.89 15.71 -1.85
N LEU A 309 -6.01 15.77 -1.15
CA LEU A 309 -6.46 16.97 -0.45
C LEU A 309 -5.59 17.21 0.77
N ASP A 310 -4.94 18.37 0.81
CA ASP A 310 -4.44 18.92 2.06
C ASP A 310 -5.55 19.71 2.75
N TRP A 311 -6.10 19.16 3.84
CA TRP A 311 -7.15 19.80 4.63
C TRP A 311 -6.76 21.19 5.16
N ASN A 312 -5.46 21.47 5.30
CA ASN A 312 -4.95 22.80 5.65
C ASN A 312 -5.24 23.87 4.59
N ARG A 313 -5.71 23.52 3.39
CA ARG A 313 -6.22 24.46 2.38
C ARG A 313 -7.68 24.86 2.62
N VAL A 314 -8.45 24.02 3.31
CA VAL A 314 -9.88 24.23 3.57
C VAL A 314 -10.04 25.04 4.86
N PHE A 315 -9.42 24.59 5.95
CA PHE A 315 -9.38 25.23 7.27
C PHE A 315 -8.06 24.89 7.96
N ASP A 316 -7.74 25.48 9.11
CA ASP A 316 -6.58 25.06 9.91
C ASP A 316 -6.83 23.67 10.51
N ALA A 317 -6.53 22.59 9.80
CA ALA A 317 -6.76 21.22 10.25
C ALA A 317 -5.60 20.68 11.11
N TYR A 318 -4.36 20.94 10.70
CA TYR A 318 -3.17 20.33 11.28
C TYR A 318 -2.05 21.35 11.54
N ALA A 319 -1.30 21.14 12.61
CA ALA A 319 -0.17 21.97 12.98
C ALA A 319 0.97 21.89 11.93
N PRO A 320 1.66 23.01 11.62
CA PRO A 320 2.82 22.98 10.74
C PRO A 320 4.00 22.23 11.37
N GLY A 321 4.66 21.35 10.62
CA GLY A 321 6.01 20.90 10.93
C GLY A 321 6.16 19.66 11.81
N GLN A 322 5.09 19.10 12.40
CA GLN A 322 5.15 17.78 13.05
C GLN A 322 4.67 16.69 12.10
N ARG A 323 5.60 15.81 11.70
CA ARG A 323 5.38 14.68 10.77
C ARG A 323 5.44 13.35 11.51
N SER A 324 4.67 13.20 12.58
CA SER A 324 4.43 11.90 13.23
C SER A 324 3.26 11.18 12.57
N PHE A 325 3.15 9.87 12.82
CA PHE A 325 1.96 9.08 12.50
C PHE A 325 0.73 9.77 13.10
N GLY A 326 -0.23 10.14 12.24
CA GLY A 326 -1.25 11.12 12.61
C GLY A 326 -0.67 12.53 12.63
N ARG A 327 -1.06 13.36 11.66
CA ARG A 327 -0.74 14.79 11.69
C ARG A 327 -1.26 15.39 12.99
N GLU A 328 -0.46 16.18 13.69
CA GLU A 328 -0.91 16.83 14.93
C GLU A 328 -2.12 17.73 14.65
N PRO A 329 -3.30 17.47 15.25
CA PRO A 329 -4.48 18.31 15.04
C PRO A 329 -4.24 19.74 15.54
N SER A 330 -4.66 20.73 14.74
CA SER A 330 -4.61 22.14 15.14
C SER A 330 -5.54 22.40 16.33
N ALA A 331 -5.38 23.56 16.99
CA ALA A 331 -6.32 24.00 18.02
C ALA A 331 -7.76 24.12 17.49
N ALA A 332 -7.94 24.54 16.22
CA ALA A 332 -9.26 24.66 15.60
C ALA A 332 -9.90 23.28 15.38
N LEU A 333 -9.14 22.29 14.91
CA LEU A 333 -9.64 20.93 14.73
C LEU A 333 -9.93 20.25 16.06
N ARG A 334 -9.08 20.43 17.08
CA ARG A 334 -9.32 19.90 18.44
C ARG A 334 -10.60 20.45 19.03
N GLY A 335 -10.80 21.77 18.98
CA GLY A 335 -12.03 22.40 19.48
C GLY A 335 -13.28 21.93 18.72
N LEU A 336 -13.16 21.65 17.41
CA LEU A 336 -14.25 21.08 16.64
C LEU A 336 -14.57 19.63 17.05
N VAL A 337 -13.55 18.80 17.25
CA VAL A 337 -13.69 17.42 17.73
C VAL A 337 -14.32 17.40 19.12
N GLU A 338 -13.86 18.24 20.04
CA GLU A 338 -14.42 18.36 21.41
C GLU A 338 -15.90 18.73 21.38
N GLN A 339 -16.32 19.62 20.47
CA GLN A 339 -17.73 19.95 20.28
C GLN A 339 -18.55 18.75 19.80
N VAL A 340 -18.01 17.96 18.87
CA VAL A 340 -18.68 16.76 18.34
C VAL A 340 -18.76 15.68 19.42
N VAL A 341 -17.68 15.43 20.16
CA VAL A 341 -17.66 14.50 21.31
C VAL A 341 -18.69 14.92 22.36
N LYS A 342 -18.73 16.20 22.73
CA LYS A 342 -19.69 16.73 23.70
C LYS A 342 -21.15 16.64 23.23
N ALA A 343 -21.39 16.71 21.93
CA ALA A 343 -22.74 16.56 21.37
C ALA A 343 -23.22 15.09 21.41
N GLY A 344 -22.30 14.13 21.56
CA GLY A 344 -22.59 12.72 21.55
C GLY A 344 -22.92 12.17 20.16
N PRO A 345 -23.05 10.84 20.02
CA PRO A 345 -23.54 10.23 18.79
C PRO A 345 -24.99 10.66 18.48
N PRO A 346 -25.41 10.62 17.20
CA PRO A 346 -26.82 10.73 16.84
C PRO A 346 -27.70 9.75 17.63
N GLU A 347 -28.95 10.13 17.96
CA GLU A 347 -29.85 9.32 18.80
C GLU A 347 -30.03 7.88 18.28
N ASP A 348 -30.12 7.69 16.96
CA ASP A 348 -30.28 6.38 16.32
C ASP A 348 -29.03 5.49 16.42
N ARG A 349 -27.92 6.04 16.91
CA ARG A 349 -26.64 5.35 17.12
C ARG A 349 -26.13 5.45 18.56
N ALA A 350 -26.94 6.00 19.48
CA ALA A 350 -26.52 6.20 20.86
C ALA A 350 -26.14 4.90 21.58
N GLU A 351 -26.79 3.79 21.24
CA GLU A 351 -26.55 2.46 21.82
C GLU A 351 -25.48 1.64 21.07
N GLN A 352 -24.91 2.16 19.98
CA GLN A 352 -23.92 1.43 19.17
C GLN A 352 -22.52 1.60 19.76
N HIS A 353 -21.95 0.55 20.34
CA HIS A 353 -20.60 0.57 20.90
C HIS A 353 -19.59 -0.20 20.03
N PRO A 354 -18.30 0.21 20.00
CA PRO A 354 -17.81 1.43 20.63
C PRO A 354 -18.28 2.67 19.85
N ASN A 355 -18.70 3.69 20.57
CA ASN A 355 -19.16 4.96 20.01
C ASN A 355 -18.05 6.02 20.08
N LEU A 356 -18.44 7.23 19.71
CA LEU A 356 -17.59 8.42 19.75
C LEU A 356 -16.92 8.65 21.11
N GLU A 357 -17.62 8.41 22.22
CA GLU A 357 -17.09 8.57 23.58
C GLU A 357 -16.08 7.46 23.92
N ASP A 358 -16.42 6.20 23.60
CA ASP A 358 -15.57 5.03 23.87
C ASP A 358 -14.19 5.13 23.20
N CYS A 359 -14.13 5.79 22.05
CA CYS A 359 -12.92 5.91 21.25
C CYS A 359 -12.23 7.28 21.35
N ALA A 360 -12.78 8.24 22.12
CA ALA A 360 -12.34 9.65 22.10
C ALA A 360 -10.84 9.83 22.38
N ASP A 361 -10.26 9.04 23.29
CA ASP A 361 -8.83 9.12 23.65
C ASP A 361 -7.89 8.78 22.49
N LEU A 362 -8.35 8.04 21.48
CA LEU A 362 -7.56 7.68 20.30
C LEU A 362 -7.53 8.81 19.27
N TRP A 363 -8.49 9.72 19.29
CA TRP A 363 -8.67 10.70 18.22
C TRP A 363 -7.46 11.60 18.00
N PRO A 364 -6.82 12.21 19.02
CA PRO A 364 -5.71 13.12 18.77
C PRO A 364 -4.58 12.52 17.91
N GLN A 365 -4.35 11.22 18.02
CA GLN A 365 -3.29 10.51 17.30
C GLN A 365 -3.80 9.79 16.04
N TYR A 366 -5.04 9.29 16.04
CA TYR A 366 -5.58 8.43 14.98
C TYR A 366 -6.70 9.09 14.17
N LEU A 367 -6.91 10.40 14.34
CA LEU A 367 -7.91 11.16 13.60
C LEU A 367 -7.56 11.25 12.11
N ALA A 368 -8.40 10.61 11.30
CA ALA A 368 -8.43 10.77 9.86
C ALA A 368 -9.67 11.56 9.43
N LEU A 369 -9.44 12.48 8.50
CA LEU A 369 -10.47 13.36 7.96
C LEU A 369 -10.88 12.91 6.55
N GLY A 370 -12.18 12.90 6.30
CA GLY A 370 -12.74 12.70 4.97
C GLY A 370 -13.94 13.62 4.73
N ALA A 371 -14.58 13.48 3.58
CA ALA A 371 -15.92 13.99 3.37
C ALA A 371 -16.90 12.82 3.24
N THR A 372 -18.15 13.06 3.65
CA THR A 372 -19.23 12.07 3.53
C THR A 372 -20.54 12.72 3.14
N ALA A 373 -21.41 11.96 2.49
CA ALA A 373 -22.77 12.40 2.15
C ALA A 373 -23.59 12.73 3.42
N PRO A 374 -24.48 13.75 3.36
CA PRO A 374 -24.82 14.60 2.21
C PRO A 374 -23.96 15.88 2.07
N GLY A 375 -22.77 15.92 2.67
CA GLY A 375 -21.90 17.10 2.66
C GLY A 375 -21.45 17.47 4.07
N ALA A 376 -20.61 16.61 4.64
CA ALA A 376 -20.05 16.78 5.97
C ALA A 376 -18.57 16.36 5.97
N LEU A 377 -17.77 17.03 6.82
CA LEU A 377 -16.46 16.53 7.22
C LEU A 377 -16.69 15.28 8.07
N SER A 378 -16.15 14.14 7.66
CA SER A 378 -16.13 12.93 8.47
C SER A 378 -14.92 12.94 9.38
N LEU A 379 -15.14 12.57 10.63
CA LEU A 379 -14.12 12.46 11.66
C LEU A 379 -14.03 10.99 12.06
N SER A 380 -12.89 10.37 11.74
CA SER A 380 -12.73 8.93 11.82
C SER A 380 -11.49 8.55 12.63
N VAL A 381 -11.53 7.38 13.24
CA VAL A 381 -10.35 6.72 13.81
C VAL A 381 -9.80 5.75 12.76
N SER A 382 -8.52 5.90 12.45
CA SER A 382 -7.81 5.15 11.40
C SER A 382 -6.42 4.75 11.88
N GLY A 383 -5.96 3.57 11.47
CA GLY A 383 -4.57 3.13 11.70
C GLY A 383 -4.24 2.76 13.15
N VAL A 384 -5.22 2.41 13.97
CA VAL A 384 -4.99 1.90 15.34
C VAL A 384 -4.42 0.48 15.32
N GLY A 385 -3.68 0.11 16.37
CA GLY A 385 -3.20 -1.25 16.56
C GLY A 385 -4.33 -2.25 16.81
N HIS A 386 -4.03 -3.55 16.67
CA HIS A 386 -5.03 -4.63 16.75
C HIS A 386 -5.89 -4.60 18.03
N ALA A 387 -5.31 -4.20 19.17
CA ALA A 387 -6.01 -4.13 20.46
C ALA A 387 -7.15 -3.10 20.50
N SER A 388 -7.12 -2.10 19.62
CA SER A 388 -8.13 -1.04 19.53
C SER A 388 -8.92 -1.09 18.22
N GLY A 389 -8.85 -2.20 17.48
CA GLY A 389 -9.48 -2.33 16.16
C GLY A 389 -11.00 -2.09 16.14
N ALA A 390 -11.68 -2.31 17.27
CA ALA A 390 -13.11 -2.02 17.41
C ALA A 390 -13.43 -0.52 17.20
N CYS A 391 -12.46 0.36 17.45
CA CYS A 391 -12.61 1.80 17.26
C CYS A 391 -12.39 2.26 15.82
N LEU A 392 -12.01 1.40 14.88
CA LEU A 392 -11.84 1.81 13.48
C LEU A 392 -13.18 2.24 12.87
N GLY A 393 -13.22 3.43 12.26
CA GLY A 393 -14.43 3.93 11.63
C GLY A 393 -14.70 5.42 11.83
N THR A 394 -15.75 5.90 11.18
CA THR A 394 -16.27 7.26 11.38
C THR A 394 -17.20 7.31 12.59
N HIS A 395 -16.85 8.09 13.62
CA HIS A 395 -17.72 8.28 14.80
C HIS A 395 -18.34 9.66 14.89
N GLY A 396 -17.85 10.62 14.11
CA GLY A 396 -18.35 12.00 14.12
C GLY A 396 -18.44 12.59 12.73
N SER A 397 -19.32 13.59 12.57
CA SER A 397 -19.36 14.38 11.35
C SER A 397 -19.74 15.83 11.63
N VAL A 398 -19.24 16.74 10.78
CA VAL A 398 -19.55 18.17 10.86
C VAL A 398 -20.11 18.62 9.52
N PRO A 399 -21.39 19.02 9.45
CA PRO A 399 -21.98 19.52 8.21
C PRO A 399 -21.14 20.67 7.63
N PHE A 400 -20.93 20.69 6.32
CA PHE A 400 -20.16 21.72 5.64
C PHE A 400 -20.61 23.15 5.98
N LYS A 401 -21.92 23.37 6.18
CA LYS A 401 -22.46 24.66 6.63
C LYS A 401 -21.87 25.14 7.96
N ALA A 402 -21.59 24.22 8.88
CA ALA A 402 -21.05 24.51 10.21
C ALA A 402 -19.54 24.77 10.19
N LEU A 403 -18.84 24.36 9.13
CA LEU A 403 -17.41 24.65 8.94
C LEU A 403 -17.15 26.07 8.45
N ARG A 404 -18.17 26.81 7.98
CA ARG A 404 -18.02 28.16 7.42
C ARG A 404 -17.21 29.14 8.28
N PRO A 405 -17.37 29.19 9.62
CA PRO A 405 -16.58 30.08 10.48
C PRO A 405 -15.09 29.73 10.55
N TYR A 406 -14.71 28.51 10.16
CA TYR A 406 -13.34 27.99 10.26
C TYR A 406 -12.58 28.06 8.93
N LEU A 407 -13.23 28.48 7.84
CA LEU A 407 -12.64 28.41 6.51
C LEU A 407 -11.51 29.41 6.31
N LYS A 408 -10.47 28.94 5.63
CA LYS A 408 -9.46 29.81 5.04
C LYS A 408 -10.01 30.51 3.79
N PRO A 409 -9.37 31.62 3.36
CA PRO A 409 -9.65 32.20 2.05
C PRO A 409 -9.60 31.15 0.94
N GLY A 410 -10.71 30.95 0.22
CA GLY A 410 -10.84 29.95 -0.84
C GLY A 410 -11.34 28.57 -0.38
N GLY A 411 -11.38 28.30 0.93
CA GLY A 411 -11.86 27.04 1.50
C GLY A 411 -13.33 26.73 1.14
N GLN A 412 -14.14 27.76 0.91
CA GLN A 412 -15.54 27.60 0.49
C GLN A 412 -15.71 26.88 -0.86
N ALA A 413 -14.68 26.86 -1.71
CA ALA A 413 -14.72 26.16 -2.99
C ALA A 413 -14.79 24.63 -2.83
N TYR A 414 -14.41 24.09 -1.67
CA TYR A 414 -14.42 22.66 -1.38
C TYR A 414 -15.72 22.17 -0.75
N LEU A 415 -16.49 23.07 -0.14
CA LEU A 415 -17.70 22.74 0.61
C LEU A 415 -18.96 22.77 -0.27
N VAL A 416 -18.88 22.15 -1.45
CA VAL A 416 -19.96 22.07 -2.45
C VAL A 416 -20.71 20.75 -2.34
N THR A 417 -22.04 20.77 -2.41
CA THR A 417 -22.93 19.61 -2.19
C THR A 417 -23.73 19.24 -3.45
N ASP A 418 -23.13 19.46 -4.62
CA ASP A 418 -23.77 19.50 -5.93
C ASP A 418 -23.84 18.16 -6.68
#